data_AF-A0A3M7EGW5-F1
#
_entry.id   AF-A0A3M7EGW5-F1
#
_cell.length_a   1.000
_cell.length_b   1.000
_cell.length_c   1.000
_cell.angle_alpha   90.00
_cell.angle_beta   90.00
_cell.angle_gamma   90.00
#
_symmetry.space_group_name_H-M   'P 1'
#
loop_
_entity.id
_entity.type
_entity.pdbx_description
1 polymer ?
#
loop_
_entity_poly.entity_id
_entity_poly.type
_entity_poly.pdbx_seq_one_letter_code
_entity_poly.pdbx_strand_id
1 'polypeptide(L)'
;MAGPVEQQIHRDPALFYWILLPITVVMVLTGILRHYLSTLLQSTPKKQALGKMREQRSLMHAQMLRANHQQISKSAFERRKDVFITGAKEGLYLQDGPDSRGKAKPNPLSDPAQMEGMMGAMKGNVTMMVPQSLIMGWINAFFSGYVI
;
A
#
# COMPACT_ATOMS: atom_id res chain seq x y z
N MET A 1 49.49 15.61 14.82
CA MET A 1 48.10 15.13 14.73
C MET A 1 47.19 16.27 15.19
N ALA A 2 46.79 17.16 14.27
CA ALA A 2 45.82 18.21 14.61
C ALA A 2 44.43 17.57 14.61
N GLY A 3 43.76 17.54 15.77
CA GLY A 3 42.36 17.10 15.87
C GLY A 3 41.44 18.04 15.07
N PRO A 4 40.28 17.56 14.61
CA PRO A 4 39.33 18.42 13.93
C PRO A 4 38.92 19.55 14.88
N VAL A 5 39.09 20.80 14.43
CA VAL A 5 38.61 21.98 15.16
C VAL A 5 37.09 21.90 15.16
N GLU A 6 36.48 21.58 16.30
CA GLU A 6 35.04 21.70 16.47
C GLU A 6 34.66 23.17 16.26
N GLN A 7 34.05 23.46 15.11
CA GLN A 7 33.58 24.79 14.79
C GLN A 7 32.35 25.10 15.66
N GLN A 8 32.61 25.60 16.88
CA GLN A 8 31.56 26.12 17.76
C GLN A 8 31.09 27.47 17.21
N ILE A 9 29.99 27.42 16.45
CA ILE A 9 29.24 28.63 16.11
C ILE A 9 28.55 29.09 17.40
N HIS A 10 28.98 30.21 17.96
CA HIS A 10 28.33 30.82 19.12
C HIS A 10 26.95 31.35 18.67
N ARG A 11 25.90 30.60 18.99
CA ARG A 11 24.52 30.97 18.66
C ARG A 11 23.82 31.41 19.93
N ASP A 12 23.06 32.49 19.83
CA ASP A 12 22.22 32.98 20.92
C ASP A 12 21.20 31.88 21.31
N PRO A 13 21.25 31.36 22.56
CA PRO A 13 20.34 30.32 23.02
C PRO A 13 18.87 30.73 22.95
N ALA A 14 18.57 32.04 23.04
CA ALA A 14 17.19 32.53 22.93
C ALA A 14 16.61 32.25 21.54
N LEU A 15 17.37 32.52 20.47
CA LEU A 15 16.96 32.29 19.08
C LEU A 15 16.63 30.82 18.80
N PHE A 16 17.31 29.89 19.47
CA PHE A 16 17.02 28.45 19.37
C PHE A 16 15.61 28.12 19.88
N TYR A 17 15.22 28.58 21.07
CA TYR A 17 13.88 28.31 21.61
C TYR A 17 12.78 29.01 20.79
N TRP A 18 13.04 30.23 20.33
CA TRP A 18 12.10 31.00 19.52
C TRP A 18 11.87 30.42 18.12
N ILE A 19 12.79 29.60 17.59
CA ILE A 19 12.67 28.94 16.29
C ILE A 19 12.23 27.49 16.43
N LEU A 20 12.83 26.75 17.37
CA LEU A 20 12.55 25.33 17.59
C LEU A 20 11.10 25.10 18.03
N LEU A 21 10.61 25.88 19.00
CA LEU A 21 9.28 25.67 19.55
C LEU A 21 8.19 25.87 18.48
N PRO A 22 8.20 26.94 17.65
CA PRO A 22 7.27 27.05 16.53
C PRO A 22 7.41 25.93 15.49
N ILE A 23 8.64 25.52 15.12
CA ILE A 23 8.85 24.42 14.16
C ILE A 23 8.21 23.13 14.67
N THR A 24 8.44 22.80 15.95
CA THR A 24 7.89 21.56 16.54
C THR A 24 6.36 21.57 16.55
N VAL A 25 5.74 22.71 16.90
CA VAL A 25 4.28 22.85 16.89
C VAL A 25 3.73 22.68 15.47
N VAL A 26 4.32 23.34 14.48
CA VAL A 26 3.88 23.22 13.08
C VAL A 26 4.09 21.80 12.54
N MET A 27 5.21 21.15 12.87
CA MET A 27 5.46 19.75 12.48
C MET A 27 4.43 18.78 13.05
N VAL A 28 4.06 18.96 14.32
CA VAL A 28 3.01 18.14 14.96
C VAL A 28 1.66 18.40 14.30
N LEU A 29 1.26 19.66 14.12
CA LEU A 29 -0.02 20.02 13.50
C LEU A 29 -0.13 19.55 12.05
N THR A 30 0.94 19.68 11.26
CA THR A 30 0.98 19.20 9.86
C THR A 30 0.98 17.68 9.79
N GLY A 31 1.63 16.98 10.72
CA GLY A 31 1.54 15.53 10.85
C GLY A 31 0.13 15.05 11.16
N ILE A 32 -0.56 15.71 12.10
CA ILE A 32 -1.95 15.43 12.46
C ILE A 32 -2.88 15.70 11.27
N LEU A 33 -2.73 16.86 10.62
CA LEU A 33 -3.51 17.22 9.43
C LEU A 33 -3.33 16.19 8.30
N ARG A 34 -2.08 15.79 8.02
CA ARG A 34 -1.77 14.75 7.03
C ARG A 34 -2.46 13.43 7.37
N HIS A 35 -2.40 13.01 8.63
CA HIS A 35 -3.03 11.76 9.06
C HIS A 35 -4.53 11.79 8.77
N TYR A 36 -5.23 12.84 9.20
CA TYR A 36 -6.67 12.96 8.95
C TYR A 36 -7.00 13.11 7.47
N LEU A 37 -6.21 13.87 6.70
CA LEU A 37 -6.41 14.00 5.26
C LEU A 37 -6.21 12.66 4.54
N SER A 38 -5.20 11.89 4.93
CA SER A 38 -4.97 10.54 4.39
C SER A 38 -6.13 9.61 4.73
N THR A 39 -6.61 9.60 5.97
CA THR A 39 -7.75 8.76 6.40
C THR A 39 -9.04 9.17 5.69
N LEU A 40 -9.24 10.48 5.44
CA LEU A 40 -10.40 10.97 4.70
C LEU A 40 -10.33 10.63 3.19
N LEU A 41 -9.12 10.64 2.62
CA LEU A 41 -8.88 10.33 1.22
C LEU A 41 -8.77 8.82 0.93
N GLN A 42 -8.69 7.99 1.97
CA GLN A 42 -8.76 6.54 1.84
C GLN A 42 -10.09 6.17 1.19
N SER A 43 -10.02 5.65 -0.03
CA SER A 43 -11.18 5.14 -0.73
C SER A 43 -11.70 3.90 -0.01
N THR A 44 -13.02 3.82 0.17
CA THR A 44 -13.68 2.60 0.66
C THR A 44 -13.23 1.41 -0.19
N PRO A 45 -12.78 0.30 0.43
CA PRO A 45 -12.35 -0.88 -0.32
C PRO A 45 -13.50 -1.35 -1.19
N LYS A 46 -13.27 -1.39 -2.51
CA LYS A 46 -14.31 -1.78 -3.46
C LYS A 46 -14.78 -3.19 -3.17
N LYS A 47 -16.10 -3.40 -3.26
CA LYS A 47 -16.69 -4.73 -3.19
C LYS A 47 -16.12 -5.56 -4.34
N GLN A 48 -15.40 -6.62 -4.02
CA GLN A 48 -14.86 -7.54 -5.02
C GLN A 48 -16.03 -8.25 -5.72
N ALA A 49 -15.93 -8.41 -7.04
CA ALA A 49 -16.90 -9.19 -7.80
C ALA A 49 -16.93 -10.64 -7.30
N LEU A 50 -18.12 -11.24 -7.22
CA LEU A 50 -18.30 -12.59 -6.68
C LEU A 50 -17.47 -13.64 -7.43
N GLY A 51 -17.34 -13.52 -8.76
CA GLY A 51 -16.49 -14.38 -9.56
C GLY A 51 -15.01 -14.30 -9.17
N LYS A 52 -14.49 -13.07 -8.98
CA LYS A 52 -13.11 -12.82 -8.56
C LYS A 52 -12.86 -13.35 -7.15
N MET A 53 -13.81 -13.17 -6.24
CA MET A 53 -13.75 -13.74 -4.89
C MET A 53 -13.72 -15.26 -4.91
N ARG A 54 -14.53 -15.90 -5.77
CA ARG A 54 -14.54 -17.35 -5.95
C ARG A 54 -13.19 -17.87 -6.42
N GLU A 55 -12.61 -17.23 -7.43
CA GLU A 55 -11.28 -17.56 -7.95
C GLU A 55 -10.19 -17.42 -6.87
N GLN A 56 -10.19 -16.29 -6.15
CA GLN A 56 -9.23 -16.04 -5.08
C GLN A 56 -9.36 -17.07 -3.95
N ARG A 57 -10.58 -17.37 -3.51
CA ARG A 57 -10.84 -18.34 -2.43
C ARG A 57 -10.49 -19.76 -2.83
N SER A 58 -10.78 -20.17 -4.07
CA SER A 58 -10.44 -21.53 -4.54
C SER A 58 -8.91 -21.71 -4.63
N LEU A 59 -8.18 -20.71 -5.12
CA LEU A 59 -6.72 -20.71 -5.14
C LEU A 59 -6.14 -20.73 -3.73
N MET A 60 -6.64 -19.89 -2.83
CA MET A 60 -6.18 -19.86 -1.44
C MET A 60 -6.44 -21.19 -0.74
N HIS A 61 -7.61 -21.80 -0.96
CA HIS A 61 -7.92 -23.12 -0.44
C HIS A 61 -6.96 -24.20 -0.96
N ALA A 62 -6.61 -24.18 -2.25
CA ALA A 62 -5.64 -25.13 -2.82
C ALA A 62 -4.22 -24.93 -2.24
N GLN A 63 -3.80 -23.68 -2.04
CA GLN A 63 -2.53 -23.36 -1.38
C GLN A 63 -2.51 -23.87 0.07
N MET A 64 -3.59 -23.63 0.82
CA MET A 64 -3.74 -24.11 2.20
C MET A 64 -3.76 -25.64 2.27
N LEU A 65 -4.45 -26.31 1.35
CA LEU A 65 -4.49 -27.78 1.28
C LEU A 65 -3.09 -28.35 1.01
N ARG A 66 -2.31 -27.72 0.12
CA ARG A 66 -0.93 -28.13 -0.16
C ARG A 66 0.00 -27.90 1.03
N ALA A 67 -0.11 -26.74 1.68
CA ALA A 67 0.73 -26.38 2.81
C ALA A 67 0.45 -27.24 4.06
N ASN A 68 -0.82 -27.53 4.34
CA ASN A 68 -1.27 -28.20 5.57
C ASN A 68 -1.71 -29.66 5.34
N HIS A 69 -1.25 -30.32 4.28
CA HIS A 69 -1.68 -31.68 3.91
C HIS A 69 -1.38 -32.73 5.00
N GLN A 70 -0.40 -32.48 5.86
CA GLN A 70 -0.02 -33.37 6.96
C GLN A 70 -1.08 -33.47 8.06
N GLN A 71 -2.01 -32.51 8.14
CA GLN A 71 -3.05 -32.45 9.18
C GLN A 71 -4.29 -33.29 8.86
N ILE A 72 -4.33 -33.92 7.68
CA ILE A 72 -5.47 -34.73 7.22
C ILE A 72 -4.99 -36.10 6.73
N SER A 73 -5.90 -37.08 6.71
CA SER A 73 -5.58 -38.40 6.16
C SER A 73 -5.26 -38.31 4.66
N LYS A 74 -4.42 -39.23 4.18
CA LYS A 74 -4.03 -39.31 2.76
C LYS A 74 -5.25 -39.43 1.83
N SER A 75 -6.23 -40.25 2.20
CA SER A 75 -7.47 -40.43 1.43
C SER A 75 -8.32 -39.14 1.36
N ALA A 76 -8.38 -38.36 2.45
CA ALA A 76 -9.08 -37.08 2.45
C ALA A 76 -8.36 -36.03 1.60
N PHE A 77 -7.03 -36.01 1.62
CA PHE A 77 -6.22 -35.14 0.77
C PHE A 77 -6.43 -35.45 -0.72
N GLU A 78 -6.31 -36.73 -1.11
CA GLU A 78 -6.49 -37.17 -2.50
C GLU A 78 -7.87 -36.78 -3.04
N ARG A 79 -8.94 -37.04 -2.28
CA ARG A 79 -10.30 -36.66 -2.69
C ARG A 79 -10.44 -35.15 -2.89
N ARG A 80 -9.91 -34.32 -1.99
CA ARG A 80 -9.99 -32.85 -2.09
C ARG A 80 -9.16 -32.31 -3.25
N LYS A 81 -7.99 -32.91 -3.49
CA LYS A 81 -7.12 -32.61 -4.63
C LYS A 81 -7.83 -32.92 -5.94
N ASP A 82 -8.47 -34.07 -6.05
CA ASP A 82 -9.15 -34.48 -7.29
C ASP A 82 -10.35 -33.60 -7.59
N VAL A 83 -11.15 -33.23 -6.58
CA VAL A 83 -12.25 -32.26 -6.73
C VAL A 83 -11.73 -30.91 -7.24
N PHE A 84 -10.63 -30.41 -6.68
CA PHE A 84 -10.04 -29.16 -7.14
C PHE A 84 -9.54 -29.26 -8.59
N ILE A 85 -8.87 -30.36 -8.96
CA ILE A 85 -8.38 -30.58 -10.33
C ILE A 85 -9.55 -30.63 -11.32
N THR A 86 -10.63 -31.34 -11.00
CA THR A 86 -11.81 -31.43 -11.86
C THR A 86 -12.46 -30.05 -12.03
N GLY A 87 -12.72 -29.33 -10.94
CA GLY A 87 -13.32 -27.99 -11.00
C GLY A 87 -12.42 -26.95 -11.70
N ALA A 88 -11.09 -27.08 -11.58
CA ALA A 88 -10.14 -26.23 -12.30
C ALA A 88 -10.12 -26.55 -13.80
N LYS A 89 -10.19 -27.83 -14.18
CA LYS A 89 -10.32 -28.25 -15.59
C LYS A 89 -11.64 -27.75 -16.18
N GLU A 90 -12.74 -27.86 -15.46
CA GLU A 90 -14.07 -27.39 -15.90
C GLU A 90 -14.19 -25.85 -15.95
N GLY A 91 -13.20 -25.11 -15.42
CA GLY A 91 -13.25 -23.65 -15.39
C GLY A 91 -14.25 -23.10 -14.36
N LEU A 92 -14.73 -23.93 -13.42
CA LEU A 92 -15.73 -23.58 -12.42
C LEU A 92 -15.29 -22.43 -11.50
N TYR A 93 -13.97 -22.29 -11.32
CA TYR A 93 -13.37 -21.30 -10.44
C TYR A 93 -12.99 -20.00 -11.14
N LEU A 94 -13.08 -19.92 -12.48
CA LEU A 94 -12.73 -18.70 -13.22
C LEU A 94 -13.70 -17.58 -12.88
N GLN A 95 -13.17 -16.34 -12.79
CA GLN A 95 -13.98 -15.15 -12.55
C GLN A 95 -15.14 -15.03 -13.56
N ASP A 96 -14.88 -15.31 -14.84
CA ASP A 96 -15.82 -15.17 -15.94
C ASP A 96 -16.53 -16.50 -16.30
N GLY A 97 -16.45 -17.48 -15.40
CA GLY A 97 -17.11 -18.78 -15.55
C GLY A 97 -16.44 -19.78 -16.52
N PRO A 98 -17.08 -20.95 -16.73
CA PRO A 98 -16.55 -22.04 -17.56
C PRO A 98 -16.27 -21.63 -19.01
N ASP A 99 -17.11 -20.74 -19.56
CA ASP A 99 -17.08 -20.30 -20.96
C ASP A 99 -15.90 -19.37 -21.30
N SER A 100 -15.15 -18.95 -20.28
CA SER A 100 -13.98 -18.09 -20.44
C SER A 100 -12.66 -18.86 -20.47
N ARG A 101 -12.74 -20.19 -20.45
CA ARG A 101 -11.59 -21.08 -20.61
C ARG A 101 -10.91 -20.83 -21.97
N GLY A 102 -9.63 -20.50 -21.93
CA GLY A 102 -8.83 -20.27 -23.14
C GLY A 102 -8.98 -18.88 -23.76
N LYS A 103 -9.83 -18.00 -23.21
CA LYS A 103 -9.86 -16.59 -23.61
C LYS A 103 -8.63 -15.88 -23.03
N ALA A 104 -7.94 -15.10 -23.87
CA ALA A 104 -6.87 -14.24 -23.39
C ALA A 104 -7.43 -13.26 -22.36
N LYS A 105 -6.72 -13.06 -21.25
CA LYS A 105 -7.11 -12.05 -20.25
C LYS A 105 -7.23 -10.70 -20.97
N PRO A 106 -8.37 -9.99 -20.85
CA PRO A 106 -8.51 -8.65 -21.41
C PRO A 106 -7.33 -7.78 -20.97
N ASN A 107 -6.81 -6.95 -21.88
CA ASN A 107 -5.68 -6.08 -21.59
C ASN A 107 -6.02 -5.23 -20.34
N PRO A 108 -5.17 -5.14 -19.30
CA PRO A 108 -5.49 -4.41 -18.07
C PRO A 108 -5.84 -2.92 -18.28
N LEU A 109 -5.43 -2.35 -19.41
CA LEU A 109 -5.74 -0.98 -19.84
C LEU A 109 -7.10 -0.83 -20.52
N SER A 110 -7.71 -1.94 -20.98
CA SER A 110 -9.04 -1.95 -21.60
C SER A 110 -10.17 -2.29 -20.63
N ASP A 111 -9.85 -2.66 -19.39
CA ASP A 111 -10.83 -2.99 -18.36
C ASP A 111 -10.96 -1.81 -17.36
N PRO A 112 -12.09 -1.08 -17.35
CA PRO A 112 -12.33 0.06 -16.47
C PRO A 112 -12.10 -0.26 -14.98
N ALA A 113 -12.41 -1.49 -14.55
CA ALA A 113 -12.26 -1.90 -13.15
C ALA A 113 -10.77 -2.06 -12.74
N GLN A 114 -9.93 -2.49 -13.67
CA GLN A 114 -8.48 -2.66 -13.46
C GLN A 114 -7.76 -1.31 -13.54
N MET A 115 -8.16 -0.44 -14.47
CA MET A 115 -7.66 0.93 -14.58
C MET A 115 -7.96 1.75 -13.33
N GLU A 116 -9.17 1.64 -12.77
CA GLU A 116 -9.53 2.34 -11.55
C GLU A 116 -8.77 1.81 -10.31
N GLY A 117 -8.40 0.52 -10.31
CA GLY A 117 -7.50 -0.05 -9.29
C GLY A 117 -6.07 0.49 -9.40
N MET A 118 -5.56 0.62 -10.63
CA MET A 118 -4.27 1.25 -10.92
C MET A 118 -4.26 2.74 -10.56
N MET A 119 -5.33 3.48 -10.88
CA MET A 119 -5.50 4.88 -10.50
C MET A 119 -5.60 5.05 -8.98
N GLY A 120 -6.26 4.12 -8.27
CA GLY A 120 -6.28 4.08 -6.81
C GLY A 120 -4.88 3.93 -6.21
N ALA A 121 -4.06 3.03 -6.76
CA ALA A 121 -2.67 2.86 -6.35
C ALA A 121 -1.80 4.10 -6.65
N MET A 122 -2.00 4.71 -7.83
CA MET A 122 -1.33 5.95 -8.19
C MET A 122 -1.73 7.11 -7.27
N LYS A 123 -3.02 7.25 -6.94
CA LYS A 123 -3.53 8.23 -5.96
C LYS A 123 -2.85 8.03 -4.61
N GLY A 124 -2.72 6.79 -4.14
CA GLY A 124 -1.99 6.46 -2.91
C GLY A 124 -0.53 6.95 -2.91
N ASN A 125 0.19 6.75 -4.01
CA ASN A 125 1.57 7.22 -4.14
C ASN A 125 1.66 8.76 -4.15
N VAL A 126 0.72 9.44 -4.82
CA VAL A 126 0.66 10.91 -4.87
C VAL A 126 0.32 11.50 -3.49
N THR A 127 -0.58 10.87 -2.74
CA THR A 127 -0.92 11.28 -1.36
C THR A 127 0.29 11.19 -0.41
N MET A 128 1.29 10.35 -0.72
CA MET A 128 2.53 10.27 0.05
C MET A 128 3.60 11.28 -0.39
N MET A 129 3.67 11.62 -1.68
CA MET A 129 4.71 12.51 -2.22
C MET A 129 4.44 13.99 -1.91
N VAL A 130 3.19 14.44 -2.06
CA VAL A 130 2.83 15.86 -1.92
C VAL A 130 3.16 16.43 -0.53
N PRO A 131 2.85 15.75 0.60
CA PRO A 131 3.18 16.27 1.92
C PRO A 131 4.69 16.43 2.15
N GLN A 132 5.51 15.51 1.64
CA GLN A 132 6.96 15.55 1.82
C GLN A 132 7.58 16.77 1.11
N SER A 133 7.14 17.05 -0.12
CA SER A 133 7.62 18.20 -0.89
C SER A 133 7.18 19.54 -0.28
N LEU A 134 5.94 19.61 0.23
CA LEU A 134 5.43 20.81 0.89
C LEU A 134 6.19 21.13 2.18
N ILE A 135 6.53 20.10 2.98
CA ILE A 135 7.32 20.27 4.20
C ILE A 135 8.72 20.83 3.87
N MET A 136 9.39 20.27 2.86
CA MET A 136 10.72 20.76 2.45
C MET A 136 10.68 22.20 1.92
N GLY A 137 9.64 22.56 1.15
CA GLY A 137 9.46 23.93 0.66
C GLY A 137 9.17 24.93 1.77
N TRP A 138 8.33 24.57 2.74
CA TRP A 138 7.98 25.42 3.87
C TRP A 138 9.17 25.65 4.82
N ILE A 139 9.94 24.61 5.16
CA ILE A 139 11.13 24.76 6.01
C ILE A 139 12.13 25.72 5.37
N ASN A 140 12.35 25.59 4.06
CA ASN A 140 13.27 26.47 3.34
C ASN A 140 12.78 27.93 3.33
N ALA A 141 11.49 28.17 3.08
CA ALA A 141 10.94 29.53 3.03
C ALA A 141 10.98 30.28 4.37
N PHE A 142 10.74 29.59 5.50
CA PHE A 142 10.65 30.23 6.83
C PHE A 142 11.96 30.18 7.63
N PHE A 143 12.91 29.30 7.28
CA PHE A 143 14.14 29.09 8.05
C PHE A 143 15.44 29.18 7.23
N SER A 144 15.42 29.52 5.94
CA SER A 144 16.63 29.63 5.09
C SER A 144 17.67 30.67 5.55
N GLY A 145 17.32 31.58 6.47
CA GLY A 145 18.23 32.58 7.03
C GLY A 145 18.84 32.23 8.39
N TYR A 146 18.40 31.14 9.02
CA TYR A 146 18.89 30.74 10.34
C TYR A 146 19.68 29.44 10.23
N VAL A 147 20.92 29.44 10.73
CA VAL A 147 21.66 28.19 10.89
C VAL A 147 21.12 27.50 12.13
N ILE A 148 20.25 26.51 11.93
CA ILE A 148 19.74 25.59 12.98
C ILE A 148 20.81 24.57 13.34
#